data_AF-A0A367JZT7-F1
#
_entry.id   AF-A0A367JZT7-F1
#
_cell.length_a   1.000
_cell.length_b   1.000
_cell.length_c   1.000
_cell.angle_alpha   90.00
_cell.angle_beta   90.00
_cell.angle_gamma   90.00
#
_symmetry.space_group_name_H-M   'P 1'
#
loop_
_entity.id
_entity.type
_entity.pdbx_description
1 polymer ?
#
loop_
_entity_poly.entity_id
_entity_poly.type
_entity_poly.pdbx_seq_one_letter_code
_entity_poly.pdbx_strand_id
1 'polypeptide(L)' 'MDSGIARKRLMEERKSWRRDHPHGFWARPERNKDDSLDILTWTCGIPGKQDTPWENG' A
#
# COMPACT_ATOMS: atom_id res chain seq x y z
N MET A 1 19.49 15.25 8.48
CA MET A 1 19.30 14.81 7.07
C MET A 1 19.26 13.29 7.06
N ASP A 2 18.15 12.68 7.47
CA ASP A 2 18.12 11.22 7.71
C ASP A 2 16.77 10.60 7.33
N SER A 3 16.31 10.88 6.12
CA SER A 3 15.00 10.41 5.64
C SER A 3 15.00 10.00 4.15
N GLY A 4 16.15 9.47 3.70
CA GLY A 4 16.34 8.94 2.34
C GLY A 4 16.12 7.42 2.21
N ILE A 5 16.65 6.62 3.15
CA ILE A 5 16.62 5.15 3.06
C ILE A 5 15.19 4.62 3.14
N ALA A 6 14.41 5.06 4.14
CA ALA A 6 13.02 4.63 4.31
C ALA A 6 12.17 4.97 3.07
N ARG A 7 12.27 6.21 2.57
CA ARG A 7 11.54 6.63 1.37
C ARG A 7 11.96 5.84 0.13
N LYS A 8 13.25 5.59 -0.06
CA LYS A 8 13.76 4.78 -1.18
C LYS A 8 13.19 3.36 -1.12
N ARG A 9 13.21 2.73 0.06
CA ARG A 9 12.67 1.38 0.24
C ARG A 9 11.17 1.33 -0.04
N LEU A 10 10.39 2.29 0.45
CA LEU A 10 8.95 2.33 0.22
C LEU A 10 8.59 2.59 -1.25
N MET A 11 9.41 3.35 -1.98
CA MET A 11 9.24 3.49 -3.43
C MET A 11 9.51 2.18 -4.18
N GLU A 12 10.49 1.38 -3.75
CA GLU A 12 10.73 0.04 -4.29
C GLU A 12 9.55 -0.91 -3.99
N GLU A 13 9.02 -0.89 -2.77
CA GLU A 13 7.84 -1.67 -2.39
C GLU A 13 6.62 -1.30 -3.23
N ARG A 14 6.36 0.01 -3.41
CA ARG A 14 5.29 0.49 -4.30
C ARG A 14 5.45 -0.02 -5.73
N LYS A 15 6.68 -0.05 -6.25
CA LYS A 15 6.97 -0.56 -7.58
C LYS A 15 6.73 -2.07 -7.66
N SER A 16 7.15 -2.81 -6.63
CA SER A 16 6.94 -4.25 -6.55
C SER A 16 5.45 -4.60 -6.47
N TRP A 17 4.71 -3.94 -5.59
CA TRP A 17 3.27 -4.11 -5.42
C TRP A 17 2.48 -3.83 -6.70
N ARG A 18 2.82 -2.75 -7.42
CA ARG A 18 2.17 -2.45 -8.71
C ARG A 18 2.46 -3.47 -9.80
N ARG A 19 3.58 -4.19 -9.71
CA ARG A 19 3.93 -5.25 -10.65
C ARG A 19 3.19 -6.53 -10.32
N ASP A 20 3.14 -6.88 -9.04
CA ASP A 20 2.56 -8.13 -8.57
C ASP A 20 2.05 -7.95 -7.14
N HIS A 21 0.76 -8.18 -6.95
CA HIS A 21 0.12 -8.23 -5.64
C HIS A 21 -1.02 -9.26 -5.67
N PRO A 22 -1.36 -9.88 -4.52
CA PRO A 22 -2.44 -10.87 -4.45
C PRO A 22 -3.78 -10.28 -4.90
N HIS A 23 -4.56 -11.08 -5.64
CA HIS A 23 -5.86 -10.64 -6.15
C HIS A 23 -6.80 -10.20 -5.02
N GLY A 24 -7.48 -9.07 -5.21
CA GLY A 24 -8.41 -8.47 -4.25
C GLY A 24 -7.73 -7.63 -3.15
N PHE A 25 -6.43 -7.81 -2.90
CA PHE A 25 -5.68 -6.93 -2.02
C PHE A 25 -5.40 -5.61 -2.72
N TRP A 26 -5.45 -4.50 -1.98
CA TRP A 26 -5.06 -3.20 -2.51
C TRP A 26 -4.27 -2.41 -1.47
N ALA A 27 -3.32 -1.61 -1.94
CA ALA A 27 -2.51 -0.74 -1.10
C ALA A 27 -2.11 0.49 -1.93
N ARG A 28 -2.31 1.69 -1.37
CA ARG A 28 -1.91 2.95 -2.01
C ARG A 28 -1.40 3.94 -0.97
N PRO A 29 -0.31 4.66 -1.26
CA PRO A 29 0.11 5.78 -0.42
C PRO A 29 -0.94 6.89 -0.45
N GLU A 30 -1.07 7.60 0.65
CA GLU A 30 -1.99 8.73 0.78
C GLU A 30 -1.48 9.96 0.04
N ARG A 31 -2.40 10.89 -0.19
CA ARG A 31 -2.09 12.22 -0.71
C ARG A 31 -2.28 13.23 0.40
N ASN A 32 -1.28 14.07 0.58
CA ASN A 32 -1.35 15.23 1.45
C ASN A 32 -2.35 16.24 0.90
N LYS A 33 -2.75 17.21 1.73
CA LYS A 33 -3.67 18.29 1.34
C LYS A 33 -3.15 19.17 0.20
N ASP A 34 -1.84 19.18 -0.02
CA ASP A 34 -1.16 19.90 -1.10
C ASP A 34 -1.01 19.06 -2.39
N ASP A 35 -1.71 17.91 -2.47
CA ASP A 35 -1.63 16.92 -3.54
C ASP A 35 -0.26 16.23 -3.69
N SER A 36 0.67 16.48 -2.76
CA SER A 36 1.91 15.72 -2.69
C SER A 36 1.66 14.30 -2.15
N LEU A 37 2.51 13.36 -2.57
CA LEU A 37 2.38 11.97 -2.18
C LEU A 37 3.04 11.73 -0.82
N ASP A 38 2.26 11.30 0.17
CA ASP A 38 2.81 10.81 1.43
C ASP A 38 3.15 9.33 1.31
N ILE A 39 4.41 9.03 0.99
CA ILE A 39 4.89 7.65 0.86
C ILE A 39 4.99 6.93 2.22
N LEU A 40 4.88 7.64 3.35
CA LEU A 40 4.97 7.04 4.69
C LEU A 40 3.62 6.53 5.19
N THR A 41 2.50 7.05 4.66
CA THR A 41 1.14 6.68 5.07
C THR A 41 0.42 5.98 3.93
N TRP A 42 -0.20 4.82 4.22
CA TRP A 42 -0.82 3.97 3.22
C TRP A 42 -2.23 3.58 3.63
N THR A 43 -3.16 3.69 2.68
CA THR A 43 -4.47 3.08 2.79
C THR A 43 -4.42 1.71 2.11
N CYS A 44 -4.80 0.67 2.84
CA CYS A 44 -4.77 -0.71 2.37
C CYS A 44 -6.12 -1.40 2.60
N GLY A 45 -6.42 -2.42 1.81
CA GLY A 45 -7.54 -3.32 2.04
C GLY A 45 -7.13 -4.77 1.82
N ILE A 46 -7.64 -5.62 2.69
CA ILE A 46 -7.38 -7.05 2.75
C ILE A 46 -8.73 -7.73 2.55
N PRO A 47 -8.96 -8.42 1.43
CA PRO A 47 -10.19 -9.16 1.24
C PRO A 47 -10.19 -10.37 2.17
N GLY A 48 -11.33 -10.66 2.78
CA GLY A 48 -11.51 -11.90 3.51
C GLY A 48 -11.39 -13.13 2.62
N LYS A 49 -10.84 -14.19 3.21
CA LYS A 49 -10.64 -15.47 2.52
C LYS A 49 -11.98 -16.16 2.27
N GLN A 50 -12.13 -16.76 1.09
CA GLN A 50 -13.27 -17.62 0.75
C GLN A 50 -13.45 -18.75 1.75
N ASP A 51 -14.70 -19.12 2.02
CA ASP A 51 -15.11 -20.18 2.96
C ASP A 51 -14.71 -19.91 4.41
N THR A 52 -14.63 -18.63 4.79
CA THR A 52 -14.39 -18.22 6.18
C THR A 52 -15.45 -17.19 6.61
N PRO A 53 -15.67 -16.98 7.92
CA PRO A 53 -16.57 -15.92 8.41
C PRO A 53 -16.18 -14.51 7.96
N TRP A 54 -15.00 -14.34 7.38
CA TRP A 54 -14.48 -13.07 6.86
C TRP A 54 -14.78 -12.89 5.36
N GLU A 55 -15.26 -13.93 4.68
CA GLU A 55 -15.56 -13.89 3.24
C GLU A 55 -16.50 -12.72 2.90
N ASN A 56 -16.18 -12.00 1.82
CA ASN A 56 -16.86 -10.76 1.39
C ASN A 56 -16.70 -9.56 2.35
N GLY A 57 -15.78 -9.64 3.32
CA GLY A 57 -15.26 -8.49 4.08
C GLY A 57 -14.07 -7.86 3.37
#